data_AF-A0A7Y5M8Q1-F1
#
_entry.id   AF-A0A7Y5M8Q1-F1
#
_cell.length_a   1.000
_cell.length_b   1.000
_cell.length_c   1.000
_cell.angle_alpha   90.00
_cell.angle_beta   90.00
_cell.angle_gamma   90.00
#
_symmetry.space_group_name_H-M   'P 1'
#
loop_
_entity.id
_entity.type
_entity.pdbx_description
1 polymer ?
#
loop_
_entity_poly.entity_id
_entity_poly.type
_entity_poly.pdbx_seq_one_letter_code
_entity_poly.pdbx_strand_id
1 'polypeptide(L)'
;MSPSTPDNSLSNKELPALDGKALDAILTDISGRLLARGEMLATAESCTGGLIAAACTDLAGSSQWFERGFVTYSNAAKTELLGVDAALIAQHGAVSEPVARAMAEGAIARSHAQAGVAVTGVAGPTG
;
A
#
# COMPACT_ATOMS: atom_id res chain seq x y z
N MET A 1 17.95 -13.86 -27.30
CA MET A 1 16.74 -14.11 -26.51
C MET A 1 16.46 -12.85 -25.71
N SER A 2 15.47 -12.06 -26.11
CA SER A 2 15.07 -10.86 -25.36
C SER A 2 14.37 -11.31 -24.07
N PRO A 3 14.69 -10.73 -22.90
CA PRO A 3 13.97 -11.04 -21.68
C PRO A 3 12.52 -10.60 -21.84
N SER A 4 11.58 -11.52 -21.58
CA SER A 4 10.16 -11.22 -21.54
C SER A 4 9.91 -10.16 -20.46
N THR A 5 9.38 -9.01 -20.85
CA THR A 5 8.82 -8.02 -19.92
C THR A 5 7.79 -8.72 -19.03
N PRO A 6 7.87 -8.58 -17.69
CA PRO A 6 6.87 -9.16 -16.80
C PRO A 6 5.49 -8.62 -17.17
N ASP A 7 4.51 -9.51 -17.23
CA ASP A 7 3.11 -9.15 -17.40
C ASP A 7 2.68 -8.32 -16.20
N ASN A 8 2.50 -7.02 -16.43
CA ASN A 8 2.11 -6.04 -15.42
C ASN A 8 0.58 -5.86 -15.37
N SER A 9 -0.19 -6.80 -15.92
CA SER A 9 -1.65 -6.77 -15.86
C SER A 9 -2.12 -6.86 -14.41
N LEU A 10 -2.85 -5.83 -13.99
CA LEU A 10 -3.51 -5.82 -12.69
C LEU A 10 -4.65 -6.83 -12.70
N SER A 11 -4.63 -7.76 -11.75
CA SER A 11 -5.74 -8.69 -11.53
C SER A 11 -6.83 -8.01 -10.70
N ASN A 12 -8.03 -7.89 -11.28
CA ASN A 12 -9.22 -7.41 -10.56
C ASN A 12 -9.98 -8.56 -9.86
N LYS A 13 -9.31 -9.67 -9.58
CA LYS A 13 -9.94 -10.80 -8.90
C LYS A 13 -10.12 -10.44 -7.42
N GLU A 14 -11.36 -10.23 -7.00
CA GLU A 14 -11.69 -10.07 -5.59
C GLU A 14 -11.34 -11.35 -4.81
N LEU A 15 -10.68 -11.16 -3.67
CA LEU A 15 -10.37 -12.21 -2.72
C LEU A 15 -11.36 -12.13 -1.56
N PRO A 16 -11.77 -13.28 -0.99
CA PRO A 16 -12.64 -13.27 0.19
C PRO A 16 -11.97 -12.57 1.36
N ALA A 17 -12.78 -11.96 2.24
CA ALA A 17 -12.29 -11.40 3.49
C ALA A 17 -11.55 -12.47 4.30
N LEU A 18 -10.38 -12.11 4.81
CA LEU A 18 -9.50 -13.02 5.53
C LEU A 18 -9.88 -13.05 7.00
N ASP A 19 -9.79 -14.23 7.61
CA ASP A 19 -9.70 -14.33 9.06
C ASP A 19 -8.26 -14.00 9.54
N GLY A 20 -8.06 -13.92 10.86
CA GLY A 20 -6.75 -13.57 11.43
C GLY A 20 -5.64 -14.53 11.02
N LYS A 21 -5.92 -15.84 10.93
CA LYS A 21 -4.92 -16.84 10.52
C LYS A 21 -4.51 -16.67 9.06
N ALA A 22 -5.47 -16.36 8.20
CA ALA A 22 -5.21 -16.13 6.79
C ALA A 22 -4.42 -14.82 6.57
N LEU A 23 -4.66 -13.78 7.40
CA LEU A 23 -3.84 -12.57 7.40
C LEU A 23 -2.38 -12.84 7.79
N ASP A 24 -2.16 -13.58 8.88
CA ASP A 24 -0.81 -13.95 9.33
C ASP A 24 -0.03 -14.73 8.27
N ALA A 25 -0.70 -15.66 7.58
CA ALA A 25 -0.09 -16.43 6.50
C ALA A 25 0.34 -15.54 5.31
N ILE A 26 -0.46 -14.53 4.97
CA ILE A 26 -0.13 -13.58 3.90
C ILE A 26 1.03 -12.68 4.31
N LEU A 27 1.02 -12.15 5.54
CA LEU A 27 2.13 -11.33 6.04
C LEU A 27 3.43 -12.13 6.11
N THR A 28 3.34 -13.42 6.45
CA THR A 28 4.48 -14.35 6.43
C THR A 28 5.03 -14.54 5.01
N ASP A 29 4.18 -14.74 4.00
CA ASP A 29 4.63 -14.85 2.60
C ASP A 29 5.22 -13.53 2.08
N ILE A 30 4.58 -12.39 2.36
CA ILE A 30 5.06 -11.06 1.96
C ILE A 30 6.43 -10.78 2.58
N SER A 31 6.56 -10.96 3.90
CA SER A 31 7.83 -10.74 4.60
C SER A 31 8.94 -11.65 4.08
N GLY A 32 8.66 -12.94 3.84
CA GLY A 32 9.61 -13.88 3.27
C GLY A 32 10.14 -13.42 1.90
N ARG A 33 9.27 -12.91 1.03
CA ARG A 33 9.65 -12.39 -0.30
C ARG A 33 10.49 -11.12 -0.22
N LEU A 34 10.13 -10.20 0.67
CA LEU A 34 10.86 -8.95 0.88
C LEU A 34 12.26 -9.21 1.45
N LEU A 35 12.33 -10.05 2.48
CA LEU A 35 13.60 -10.46 3.10
C LEU A 35 14.53 -11.16 2.10
N ALA A 36 13.99 -12.05 1.26
CA ALA A 36 14.77 -12.73 0.22
C ALA A 36 15.38 -11.76 -0.81
N ARG A 37 14.83 -10.54 -0.96
CA ARG A 37 15.32 -9.50 -1.86
C ARG A 37 16.09 -8.38 -1.16
N GLY A 38 16.15 -8.40 0.18
CA GLY A 38 16.69 -7.28 0.96
C GLY A 38 15.86 -6.01 0.82
N GLU A 39 14.57 -6.14 0.57
CA GLU A 39 13.64 -5.03 0.36
C GLU A 39 12.83 -4.73 1.63
N MET A 40 12.42 -3.48 1.78
CA MET A 40 11.48 -3.05 2.80
C MET A 40 10.18 -2.54 2.18
N LEU A 41 9.10 -2.60 2.96
CA LEU A 41 7.75 -2.16 2.63
C LEU A 41 7.42 -0.82 3.31
N ALA A 42 6.78 0.08 2.56
CA ALA A 42 6.05 1.22 3.09
C ALA A 42 4.55 1.10 2.78
N THR A 43 3.69 1.57 3.69
CA THR A 43 2.22 1.59 3.50
C THR A 43 1.70 3.01 3.35
N ALA A 44 0.69 3.21 2.50
CA ALA A 44 -0.09 4.45 2.40
C ALA A 44 -1.59 4.15 2.58
N GLU A 45 -2.17 4.59 3.68
CA GLU A 45 -3.51 4.22 4.12
C GLU A 45 -4.44 5.43 4.20
N SER A 46 -5.64 5.29 3.67
CA SER A 46 -6.73 6.27 3.84
C SER A 46 -7.82 5.69 4.75
N CYS A 47 -8.78 4.94 4.20
CA CYS A 47 -9.93 4.42 4.95
C CYS A 47 -9.58 3.32 5.97
N THR A 48 -8.43 2.68 5.86
CA THR A 48 -7.96 1.67 6.83
C THR A 48 -7.30 2.28 8.06
N GLY A 49 -6.96 3.58 8.04
CA GLY A 49 -6.54 4.31 9.25
C GLY A 49 -5.29 3.78 9.96
N GLY A 50 -4.42 3.02 9.29
CA GLY A 50 -3.21 2.44 9.88
C GLY A 50 -3.32 0.95 10.22
N LEU A 51 -4.45 0.29 9.91
CA LEU A 51 -4.64 -1.14 10.19
C LEU A 51 -3.69 -2.04 9.40
N ILE A 52 -3.24 -1.63 8.20
CA ILE A 52 -2.25 -2.42 7.45
C ILE A 52 -0.89 -2.32 8.14
N ALA A 53 -0.46 -1.09 8.48
CA ALA A 53 0.77 -0.88 9.24
C ALA A 53 0.75 -1.63 10.57
N ALA A 54 -0.36 -1.58 11.31
CA ALA A 54 -0.54 -2.31 12.56
C ALA A 54 -0.35 -3.81 12.36
N ALA A 55 -1.01 -4.41 11.37
CA ALA A 55 -0.87 -5.82 11.05
C ALA A 55 0.57 -6.19 10.66
N CYS A 56 1.25 -5.37 9.86
CA CYS A 56 2.67 -5.58 9.55
C CYS A 56 3.54 -5.57 10.81
N THR A 57 3.31 -4.63 11.73
CA THR A 57 4.11 -4.51 12.95
C THR A 57 3.81 -5.57 14.01
N ASP A 58 2.62 -6.17 13.98
CA ASP A 58 2.22 -7.27 14.89
C ASP A 58 2.95 -8.58 14.56
N LEU A 59 3.41 -8.75 13.31
CA LEU A 59 4.26 -9.89 12.94
C LEU A 59 5.67 -9.73 13.52
N ALA A 60 6.11 -10.72 14.30
CA ALA A 60 7.45 -10.74 14.87
C ALA A 60 8.54 -10.62 13.79
N GLY A 61 9.52 -9.74 14.03
CA GLY A 61 10.61 -9.47 13.08
C GLY A 61 10.29 -8.42 12.02
N SER A 62 9.15 -7.73 12.12
CA SER A 62 8.71 -6.64 11.23
C SER A 62 9.76 -5.58 10.95
N SER A 63 10.63 -5.23 11.89
CA SER A 63 11.72 -4.27 11.69
C SER A 63 12.71 -4.62 10.58
N GLN A 64 12.73 -5.87 10.12
CA GLN A 64 13.62 -6.31 9.03
C GLN A 64 13.04 -6.05 7.63
N TRP A 65 11.73 -5.80 7.52
CA TRP A 65 11.04 -5.73 6.21
C TRP A 65 9.92 -4.68 6.14
N PHE A 66 9.55 -4.05 7.25
CA PHE A 66 8.59 -2.94 7.31
C PHE A 66 9.32 -1.67 7.74
N GLU A 67 9.20 -0.60 6.95
CA GLU A 67 9.95 0.64 7.18
C GLU A 67 9.06 1.72 7.82
N ARG A 68 7.95 2.09 7.18
CA ARG A 68 6.99 3.06 7.73
C ARG A 68 5.59 2.92 7.14
N GLY A 69 4.62 3.51 7.83
CA GLY A 69 3.27 3.73 7.32
C GLY A 69 2.90 5.22 7.26
N PHE A 70 2.17 5.59 6.22
CA PHE A 70 1.57 6.91 6.05
C PHE A 70 0.05 6.78 6.18
N VAL A 71 -0.57 7.53 7.10
CA VAL A 71 -2.02 7.67 7.15
C VAL A 71 -2.39 9.02 6.52
N THR A 72 -3.03 8.98 5.35
CA THR A 72 -3.33 10.14 4.48
C THR A 72 -4.82 10.24 4.15
N TYR A 73 -5.64 10.39 5.20
CA TYR A 73 -7.10 10.39 5.06
C TYR A 73 -7.62 11.50 4.14
N SER A 74 -7.16 12.73 4.31
CA SER A 74 -7.61 13.87 3.51
C SER A 74 -6.87 13.97 2.17
N ASN A 75 -7.47 14.64 1.18
CA ASN A 75 -6.81 14.95 -0.09
C ASN A 75 -5.54 15.78 0.13
N ALA A 76 -5.57 16.74 1.07
CA ALA A 76 -4.40 17.52 1.45
C ALA A 76 -3.27 16.64 1.97
N ALA A 77 -3.56 15.67 2.85
CA ALA A 77 -2.54 14.75 3.38
C ALA A 77 -1.93 13.86 2.27
N LYS A 78 -2.74 13.41 1.29
CA LYS A 78 -2.24 12.68 0.11
C LYS A 78 -1.23 13.53 -0.67
N THR A 79 -1.50 14.82 -0.86
CA THR A 79 -0.58 15.73 -1.55
C THR A 79 0.65 16.08 -0.71
N GLU A 80 0.49 16.46 0.54
CA GLU A 80 1.59 16.93 1.40
C GLU A 80 2.59 15.82 1.74
N LEU A 81 2.07 14.67 2.15
CA LEU A 81 2.92 13.58 2.66
C LEU A 81 3.44 12.70 1.53
N LEU A 82 2.59 12.36 0.56
CA LEU A 82 2.92 11.41 -0.51
C LEU A 82 3.22 12.09 -1.86
N GLY A 83 2.99 13.39 -2.01
CA GLY A 83 3.24 14.09 -3.27
C GLY A 83 2.21 13.79 -4.37
N VAL A 84 1.02 13.27 -4.02
CA VAL A 84 -0.05 13.04 -4.99
C VAL A 84 -0.53 14.38 -5.56
N ASP A 85 -0.51 14.52 -6.88
CA ASP A 85 -0.97 15.73 -7.55
C ASP A 85 -2.45 16.01 -7.25
N ALA A 86 -2.74 17.21 -6.75
CA ALA A 86 -4.10 17.66 -6.46
C ALA A 86 -4.97 17.65 -7.74
N ALA A 87 -4.39 17.90 -8.91
CA ALA A 87 -5.11 17.83 -10.18
C ALA A 87 -5.56 16.40 -10.51
N LEU A 88 -4.72 15.40 -10.20
CA LEU A 88 -5.07 13.98 -10.37
C LEU A 88 -6.26 13.59 -9.49
N ILE A 89 -6.25 14.05 -8.23
CA ILE A 89 -7.36 13.83 -7.29
C ILE A 89 -8.63 14.53 -7.76
N ALA A 90 -8.54 15.77 -8.26
CA ALA A 90 -9.68 16.52 -8.77
C ALA A 90 -10.30 15.85 -10.01
N GLN A 91 -9.48 15.27 -10.88
CA GLN A 91 -9.92 14.62 -12.12
C GLN A 91 -10.53 13.24 -11.88
N HIS A 92 -9.92 12.41 -11.03
CA HIS A 92 -10.30 11.00 -10.88
C HIS A 92 -11.04 10.69 -9.57
N GLY A 93 -11.08 11.64 -8.64
CA GLY A 93 -11.54 11.43 -7.27
C GLY A 93 -10.50 10.70 -6.42
N ALA A 94 -10.60 10.88 -5.10
CA ALA A 94 -9.65 10.30 -4.14
C ALA A 94 -9.69 8.77 -4.08
N VAL A 95 -10.82 8.17 -4.45
CA VAL A 95 -11.04 6.72 -4.49
C VAL A 95 -10.99 6.27 -5.95
N SER A 96 -9.78 6.10 -6.47
CA SER A 96 -9.54 5.71 -7.85
C SER A 96 -8.19 5.01 -8.00
N GLU A 97 -8.05 4.18 -9.03
CA GLU A 97 -6.79 3.49 -9.33
C GLU A 97 -5.61 4.48 -9.53
N PRO A 98 -5.73 5.58 -10.29
CA PRO A 98 -4.61 6.51 -10.47
C PRO A 98 -4.14 7.13 -9.16
N VAL A 99 -5.07 7.46 -8.25
CA VAL A 99 -4.73 8.01 -6.94
C VAL A 99 -4.10 6.94 -6.03
N ALA A 100 -4.63 5.72 -6.02
CA ALA A 100 -4.03 4.61 -5.27
C ALA A 100 -2.59 4.33 -5.72
N ARG A 101 -2.35 4.31 -7.05
CA ARG A 101 -1.03 4.15 -7.64
C ARG A 101 -0.09 5.28 -7.22
N ALA A 102 -0.51 6.54 -7.36
CA ALA A 102 0.28 7.69 -6.95
C ALA A 102 0.60 7.69 -5.45
N MET A 103 -0.33 7.22 -4.61
CA MET A 103 -0.09 7.04 -3.16
C MET A 103 1.00 6.00 -2.90
N ALA A 104 1.00 4.86 -3.60
CA ALA A 104 2.01 3.81 -3.43
C ALA A 104 3.39 4.27 -3.91
N GLU A 105 3.45 4.92 -5.07
CA GLU A 105 4.68 5.51 -5.61
C GLU A 105 5.23 6.60 -4.69
N GLY A 106 4.34 7.46 -4.17
CA GLY A 106 4.67 8.47 -3.18
C GLY A 106 5.23 7.88 -1.89
N ALA A 107 4.66 6.77 -1.41
CA ALA A 107 5.15 6.10 -0.20
C ALA A 107 6.58 5.58 -0.38
N ILE A 108 6.90 5.00 -1.54
CA ILE A 108 8.26 4.59 -1.90
C ILE A 108 9.18 5.81 -1.98
N ALA A 109 8.80 6.83 -2.73
CA ALA A 109 9.62 8.03 -2.93
C ALA A 109 9.89 8.84 -1.65
N ARG A 110 9.05 8.68 -0.62
CA ARG A 110 9.11 9.41 0.66
C ARG A 110 9.60 8.54 1.82
N SER A 111 10.16 7.38 1.54
CA SER A 111 10.69 6.43 2.53
C SER A 111 12.02 5.83 2.09
N HIS A 112 12.53 4.88 2.89
CA HIS A 112 13.67 4.03 2.51
C HIS A 112 13.24 2.65 1.99
N ALA A 113 11.95 2.47 1.70
CA ALA A 113 11.37 1.23 1.20
C ALA A 113 11.57 1.04 -0.31
N GLN A 114 11.48 -0.20 -0.76
CA GLN A 114 11.55 -0.59 -2.18
C GLN A 114 10.18 -1.07 -2.68
N ALA A 115 9.30 -1.48 -1.77
CA ALA A 115 7.92 -1.86 -2.07
C ALA A 115 6.94 -0.90 -1.39
N GLY A 116 5.80 -0.67 -2.04
CA GLY A 116 4.73 0.19 -1.56
C GLY A 116 3.37 -0.46 -1.72
N VAL A 117 2.53 -0.37 -0.70
CA VAL A 117 1.09 -0.72 -0.79
C VAL A 117 0.26 0.49 -0.42
N ALA A 118 -0.80 0.75 -1.18
CA ALA A 118 -1.71 1.86 -0.91
C ALA A 118 -3.16 1.41 -0.91
N VAL A 119 -3.94 1.98 0.01
CA VAL A 119 -5.38 1.78 0.09
C VAL A 119 -6.11 3.12 0.20
N THR A 120 -7.00 3.35 -0.74
CA THR A 120 -7.96 4.46 -0.73
C THR A 120 -9.36 3.91 -1.02
N GLY A 121 -10.35 4.41 -0.30
CA GLY A 121 -11.70 3.87 -0.31
C GLY A 121 -12.65 4.75 0.50
N VAL A 122 -13.94 4.45 0.39
CA VAL A 122 -14.99 5.11 1.18
C VAL A 122 -15.26 4.26 2.42
N ALA A 123 -15.18 4.86 3.61
CA ALA A 123 -15.56 4.21 4.86
C ALA A 123 -17.08 4.32 5.09
N GLY A 124 -17.90 3.55 4.35
CA GLY A 124 -19.35 3.42 4.58
C GLY A 124 -20.25 4.47 3.89
N PRO A 125 -21.58 4.35 3.97
CA PRO A 125 -22.54 4.99 3.04
C PRO A 125 -22.60 6.52 3.10
N THR A 126 -21.94 7.15 4.07
CA THR A 126 -21.88 8.62 4.24
C THR A 126 -20.45 9.16 4.13
N GLY A 127 -19.48 8.33 3.73
CA GLY A 127 -18.08 8.71 3.53
C GLY A 127 -17.82 9.41 2.21
#